data_AF-B3P4L9-F1
#
_entry.id   AF-B3P4L9-F1
#
_cell.length_a   1.000
_cell.length_b   1.000
_cell.length_c   1.000
_cell.angle_alpha   90.00
_cell.angle_beta   90.00
_cell.angle_gamma   90.00
#
_symmetry.space_group_name_H-M   'P 1'
#
loop_
_entity.id
_entity.type
_entity.pdbx_description
1 polymer ?
#
loop_
_entity_poly.entity_id
_entity_poly.type
_entity_poly.pdbx_seq_one_letter_code
_entity_poly.pdbx_strand_id
1 'polypeptide(L)'
;MADAEEVRPIQLLDLPVEILEMVMTHLDLHRHKLMREVSEQLKQISTAYILHRHRSHEVAHRERPAESVRRRDERIKLQIMRSTCCYFIDEDTESDFALCLLYFHDKQFEYSLKANHLSQFVVHFLRRKEQPFNVFDVEWRNRLKVRRFHYAMTVLGLVRQFENVKILNSTWGFLAQNLEVELPNTFIGVIDEVCFYNAAEANRRISFLAVLAELLFYEKTKTSYTGQKNFEGTTYTYIIQPNSTSKRSPRTVLKFSVDGPESLFYFMRNFITGDNDPNTWIHLPPKTDYGIRIEVKSFQGPQFVYFGDLNINVLKSSELNDFYESDPINGFIRN
;
A
#
# COMPACT_ATOMS: atom_id res chain seq x y z
N MET A 1 16.59 -33.97 -55.02
CA MET A 1 17.21 -33.86 -53.69
C MET A 1 16.23 -33.08 -52.86
N ALA A 2 15.58 -33.74 -51.90
CA ALA A 2 14.57 -33.10 -51.06
C ALA A 2 15.33 -32.29 -50.00
N ASP A 3 15.10 -30.99 -49.97
CA ASP A 3 15.61 -30.12 -48.92
C ASP A 3 15.07 -30.63 -47.58
N ALA A 4 15.98 -31.06 -46.70
CA ALA A 4 15.63 -31.40 -45.34
C ALA A 4 15.23 -30.10 -44.64
N GLU A 5 13.93 -29.91 -44.39
CA GLU A 5 13.46 -28.86 -43.47
C GLU A 5 14.21 -29.02 -42.16
N GLU A 6 15.07 -28.03 -41.84
CA GLU A 6 15.69 -27.93 -40.53
C GLU A 6 14.57 -27.85 -39.49
N VAL A 7 14.36 -28.94 -38.74
CA VAL A 7 13.37 -29.00 -37.67
C VAL A 7 13.78 -27.99 -36.61
N ARG A 8 13.16 -26.82 -36.64
CA ARG A 8 13.38 -25.78 -35.64
C ARG A 8 12.95 -26.34 -34.28
N PRO A 9 13.80 -26.26 -33.24
CA PRO A 9 13.43 -26.74 -31.93
C PRO A 9 12.24 -25.93 -31.41
N ILE A 10 11.16 -26.62 -31.03
CA ILE A 10 9.96 -26.01 -30.46
C ILE A 10 10.36 -25.32 -29.15
N GLN A 11 10.12 -24.02 -29.07
CA GLN A 11 10.36 -23.22 -27.88
C GLN A 11 9.13 -23.21 -26.98
N LEU A 12 9.33 -22.92 -25.69
CA LEU A 12 8.23 -22.86 -24.72
C LEU A 12 7.12 -21.90 -25.16
N LEU A 13 7.50 -20.77 -25.77
CA LEU A 13 6.57 -19.72 -26.22
C LEU A 13 5.84 -20.07 -27.53
N ASP A 14 6.23 -21.15 -28.21
CA ASP A 14 5.52 -21.67 -29.38
C ASP A 14 4.30 -22.53 -28.97
N LEU A 15 4.15 -22.84 -27.67
CA LEU A 15 3.03 -23.61 -27.15
C LEU A 15 1.74 -22.77 -27.11
N PRO A 16 0.56 -23.40 -27.33
CA PRO A 16 -0.72 -22.74 -27.14
C PRO A 16 -0.89 -22.19 -25.72
N VAL A 17 -1.64 -21.09 -25.59
CA VAL A 17 -1.86 -20.40 -24.31
C VAL A 17 -2.48 -21.32 -23.26
N GLU A 18 -3.33 -22.26 -23.65
CA GLU A 18 -3.98 -23.21 -22.76
C GLU A 18 -2.98 -24.17 -22.12
N ILE A 19 -1.96 -24.59 -22.87
CA ILE A 19 -0.89 -25.44 -22.37
C ILE A 19 0.02 -24.65 -21.42
N LEU A 20 0.32 -23.41 -21.78
CA LEU A 20 1.08 -22.50 -20.93
C LEU A 20 0.36 -22.25 -19.60
N GLU A 21 -0.94 -21.96 -19.63
CA GLU A 21 -1.76 -21.81 -18.42
C GLU A 21 -1.78 -23.08 -17.57
N MET A 22 -1.88 -24.26 -18.19
CA MET A 22 -1.78 -25.53 -17.47
C MET A 22 -0.44 -25.67 -16.74
N VAL A 23 0.68 -25.32 -17.39
CA VAL A 23 1.99 -25.26 -16.72
C VAL A 23 1.96 -24.27 -15.54
N MET A 24 1.37 -23.09 -15.71
CA MET A 24 1.25 -22.08 -14.64
C MET A 24 0.51 -22.61 -13.41
N THR A 25 -0.45 -23.52 -13.57
CA THR A 25 -1.17 -24.09 -12.41
C THR A 25 -0.28 -24.92 -11.48
N HIS A 26 0.84 -25.44 -11.98
CA HIS A 26 1.80 -26.27 -11.23
C HIS A 26 2.99 -25.49 -10.66
N LEU A 27 3.07 -24.18 -10.93
CA LEU A 27 4.15 -23.34 -10.42
C LEU A 27 3.81 -22.84 -9.01
N ASP A 28 4.77 -22.97 -8.11
CA ASP A 28 4.74 -22.26 -6.84
C ASP A 28 5.17 -20.80 -7.02
N LEU A 29 5.08 -20.01 -5.95
CA LEU A 29 5.48 -18.62 -5.93
C LEU A 29 6.92 -18.40 -6.44
N HIS A 30 7.86 -19.26 -6.05
CA HIS A 30 9.27 -19.10 -6.42
C HIS A 30 9.48 -19.35 -7.91
N ARG A 31 8.87 -20.40 -8.45
CA ARG A 31 8.93 -20.74 -9.87
C ARG A 31 8.24 -19.70 -10.74
N HIS A 32 7.12 -19.14 -10.28
CA HIS A 32 6.49 -18.00 -10.94
C HIS A 32 7.43 -16.79 -11.03
N LYS A 33 8.22 -16.50 -9.99
CA LYS A 33 9.21 -15.40 -10.04
C LYS A 33 10.31 -15.68 -11.05
N LEU A 34 10.95 -16.86 -10.97
CA LEU A 34 12.03 -17.25 -11.89
C LEU A 34 11.58 -17.14 -13.35
N MET A 35 10.40 -17.66 -13.67
CA MET A 35 9.89 -17.63 -15.04
C MET A 35 9.64 -16.20 -15.56
N ARG A 36 9.24 -15.27 -14.69
CA ARG A 36 9.05 -13.85 -15.06
C ARG A 36 10.37 -13.12 -15.28
N GLU A 37 11.49 -13.63 -14.75
CA GLU A 37 12.83 -13.08 -14.97
C GLU A 37 13.44 -13.57 -16.30
N VAL A 38 12.95 -14.70 -16.85
CA VAL A 38 13.48 -15.30 -18.09
C VAL A 38 13.14 -14.47 -19.33
N SER A 39 11.91 -13.94 -19.44
CA SER A 39 11.53 -13.07 -20.56
C SER A 39 10.30 -12.21 -20.26
N GLU A 40 10.18 -11.07 -20.94
CA GLU A 40 9.02 -10.17 -20.79
C GLU A 40 7.72 -10.85 -21.27
N GLN A 41 7.77 -11.68 -22.32
CA GLN A 41 6.59 -12.42 -22.78
C GLN A 41 6.10 -13.42 -21.72
N LEU A 42 7.00 -14.16 -21.07
CA LEU A 42 6.63 -15.04 -19.96
C LEU A 42 6.12 -14.24 -18.75
N LYS A 43 6.67 -13.04 -18.49
CA LYS A 43 6.15 -12.13 -17.46
C LYS A 43 4.72 -11.71 -17.76
N GLN A 44 4.40 -11.37 -19.00
CA GLN A 44 3.06 -11.00 -19.43
C GLN A 44 2.08 -12.18 -19.30
N ILE A 45 2.45 -13.37 -19.80
CA ILE A 45 1.61 -14.58 -19.69
C ILE A 45 1.34 -14.93 -18.21
N SER A 46 2.40 -14.92 -17.38
CA SER A 46 2.29 -15.13 -15.93
C SER A 46 1.35 -14.13 -15.27
N THR A 47 1.47 -12.85 -15.64
CA THR A 47 0.62 -11.76 -15.11
C THR A 47 -0.84 -11.98 -15.50
N ALA A 48 -1.11 -12.22 -16.78
CA ALA A 48 -2.46 -12.47 -17.28
C ALA A 48 -3.12 -13.67 -16.58
N TYR A 49 -2.40 -14.78 -16.43
CA TYR A 49 -2.89 -15.97 -15.73
C TYR A 49 -3.25 -15.67 -14.26
N ILE A 50 -2.36 -15.02 -13.51
CA ILE A 50 -2.60 -14.72 -12.08
C ILE A 50 -3.79 -13.78 -11.91
N LEU A 51 -3.90 -12.75 -12.76
CA LEU A 51 -5.00 -11.80 -12.72
C LEU A 51 -6.32 -12.45 -13.13
N HIS A 52 -6.31 -13.32 -14.13
CA HIS A 52 -7.50 -14.09 -14.51
C HIS A 52 -7.99 -14.93 -13.32
N ARG A 53 -7.08 -15.68 -12.68
CA ARG A 53 -7.39 -16.48 -11.49
C ARG A 53 -7.93 -15.63 -10.35
N HIS A 54 -7.33 -14.46 -10.10
CA HIS A 54 -7.80 -13.54 -9.07
C HIS A 54 -9.16 -12.93 -9.38
N ARG A 55 -9.42 -12.50 -10.63
CA ARG A 55 -10.74 -12.02 -11.07
C ARG A 55 -11.81 -13.09 -10.88
N SER A 56 -11.52 -14.33 -11.25
CA SER A 56 -12.40 -15.47 -11.00
C SER A 56 -12.66 -15.69 -9.50
N HIS A 57 -11.64 -15.53 -8.65
CA HIS A 57 -11.78 -15.57 -7.21
C HIS A 57 -12.67 -14.44 -6.66
N GLU A 58 -12.51 -13.20 -7.16
CA GLU A 58 -13.38 -12.07 -6.80
C GLU A 58 -14.83 -12.30 -7.22
N VAL A 59 -15.07 -12.85 -8.42
CA VAL A 59 -16.41 -13.20 -8.90
C VAL A 59 -17.06 -14.25 -8.00
N ALA A 60 -16.29 -15.26 -7.55
CA ALA A 60 -16.78 -16.28 -6.64
C ALA A 60 -17.17 -15.72 -5.26
N HIS A 61 -16.55 -14.61 -4.84
CA HIS A 61 -16.77 -13.92 -3.56
C HIS A 61 -17.60 -12.63 -3.68
N ARG A 62 -18.38 -12.47 -4.76
CA ARG A 62 -19.39 -11.40 -4.83
C ARG A 62 -20.44 -11.58 -3.74
N GLU A 63 -21.05 -10.46 -3.35
CA GLU A 63 -22.13 -10.43 -2.38
C GLU A 63 -23.26 -11.38 -2.75
N ARG A 64 -23.72 -12.18 -1.79
CA ARG A 64 -24.87 -13.06 -1.96
C ARG A 64 -25.77 -12.98 -0.72
N PRO A 65 -27.10 -13.08 -0.89
CA PRO A 65 -28.01 -13.27 0.22
C PRO A 65 -27.59 -14.50 1.05
N ALA A 66 -27.64 -14.37 2.38
CA ALA A 66 -27.29 -15.44 3.32
C ALA A 66 -25.88 -16.05 3.12
N GLU A 67 -24.88 -15.23 2.79
CA GLU A 67 -23.48 -15.67 2.72
C GLU A 67 -22.94 -16.13 4.08
N SER A 68 -22.00 -17.09 4.05
CA SER A 68 -21.27 -17.50 5.26
C SER A 68 -20.29 -16.42 5.71
N VAL A 69 -19.99 -16.38 7.02
CA VAL A 69 -19.00 -15.45 7.60
C VAL A 69 -17.66 -15.53 6.88
N ARG A 70 -17.19 -16.75 6.55
CA ARG A 70 -15.93 -16.94 5.81
C ARG A 70 -15.94 -16.24 4.45
N ARG A 71 -17.04 -16.36 3.68
CA ARG A 71 -17.14 -15.70 2.36
C ARG A 71 -17.21 -14.19 2.49
N ARG A 72 -17.92 -13.69 3.50
CA ARG A 72 -17.97 -12.25 3.82
C ARG A 72 -16.60 -11.70 4.17
N ASP A 73 -15.90 -12.35 5.09
CA ASP A 73 -14.55 -11.96 5.52
C ASP A 73 -13.62 -11.90 4.30
N GLU A 74 -13.67 -12.91 3.42
CA GLU A 74 -12.87 -12.95 2.20
C GLU A 74 -13.22 -11.82 1.22
N ARG A 75 -14.52 -11.56 1.00
CA ARG A 75 -15.00 -10.42 0.19
C ARG A 75 -14.47 -9.08 0.72
N ILE A 76 -14.49 -8.88 2.05
CA ILE A 76 -13.98 -7.67 2.68
C ILE A 76 -12.47 -7.52 2.45
N LYS A 77 -11.68 -8.58 2.60
CA LYS A 77 -10.24 -8.53 2.29
C LYS A 77 -9.99 -8.09 0.85
N LEU A 78 -10.70 -8.70 -0.11
CA LEU A 78 -10.55 -8.37 -1.54
C LEU A 78 -10.88 -6.90 -1.82
N GLN A 79 -11.94 -6.36 -1.19
CA GLN A 79 -12.29 -4.94 -1.30
C GLN A 79 -11.19 -4.02 -0.73
N ILE A 80 -10.63 -4.37 0.43
CA ILE A 80 -9.55 -3.59 1.05
C ILE A 80 -8.29 -3.66 0.17
N MET A 81 -7.91 -4.84 -0.33
CA MET A 81 -6.77 -5.01 -1.24
C MET A 81 -6.92 -4.11 -2.48
N ARG A 82 -8.09 -4.12 -3.11
CA ARG A 82 -8.38 -3.25 -4.27
C ARG A 82 -8.22 -1.77 -3.91
N SER A 83 -8.71 -1.37 -2.75
CA SER A 83 -8.60 0.01 -2.25
C SER A 83 -7.16 0.40 -1.93
N THR A 84 -6.32 -0.54 -1.52
CA THR A 84 -4.89 -0.30 -1.26
C THR A 84 -4.12 -0.06 -2.55
N CYS A 85 -4.53 -0.66 -3.67
CA CYS A 85 -3.77 -0.63 -4.91
C CYS A 85 -4.27 0.41 -5.92
N CYS A 86 -5.53 0.86 -5.82
CA CYS A 86 -6.19 1.61 -6.89
C CYS A 86 -5.54 2.95 -7.27
N TYR A 87 -4.81 3.59 -6.37
CA TYR A 87 -4.13 4.86 -6.67
C TYR A 87 -2.77 4.68 -7.33
N PHE A 88 -2.16 3.49 -7.26
CA PHE A 88 -0.83 3.26 -7.83
C PHE A 88 -0.94 2.95 -9.32
N ILE A 89 -1.02 3.97 -10.17
CA ILE A 89 -1.08 3.77 -11.63
C ILE A 89 0.32 4.04 -12.21
N ASP A 90 1.13 2.99 -12.34
CA ASP A 90 2.42 3.01 -13.04
C ASP A 90 2.55 1.77 -13.96
N GLU A 91 3.51 1.80 -14.90
CA GLU A 91 3.68 0.80 -15.97
C GLU A 91 3.82 -0.63 -15.45
N ASP A 92 4.42 -0.82 -14.27
CA ASP A 92 4.65 -2.14 -13.67
C ASP A 92 3.63 -2.52 -12.59
N THR A 93 2.66 -1.65 -12.23
CA THR A 93 1.70 -1.92 -11.16
C THR A 93 0.98 -3.24 -11.35
N GLU A 94 0.52 -3.55 -12.55
CA GLU A 94 -0.26 -4.76 -12.80
C GLU A 94 0.57 -6.03 -12.56
N SER A 95 1.83 -6.01 -13.00
CA SER A 95 2.81 -7.07 -12.75
C SER A 95 3.16 -7.19 -11.26
N ASP A 96 3.38 -6.07 -10.58
CA ASP A 96 3.63 -6.04 -9.13
C ASP A 96 2.46 -6.61 -8.34
N PHE A 97 1.25 -6.18 -8.68
CA PHE A 97 0.02 -6.64 -8.07
C PHE A 97 -0.14 -8.15 -8.26
N ALA A 98 0.05 -8.67 -9.47
CA ALA A 98 0.01 -10.11 -9.75
C ALA A 98 1.00 -10.90 -8.88
N LEU A 99 2.24 -10.43 -8.72
CA LEU A 99 3.20 -11.11 -7.85
C LEU A 99 2.81 -11.07 -6.38
N CYS A 100 2.20 -9.99 -5.90
CA CYS A 100 1.65 -9.92 -4.54
C CYS A 100 0.43 -10.82 -4.35
N LEU A 101 -0.39 -11.01 -5.38
CA LEU A 101 -1.54 -11.92 -5.34
C LEU A 101 -1.12 -13.38 -5.16
N LEU A 102 0.03 -13.80 -5.68
CA LEU A 102 0.54 -15.15 -5.45
C LEU A 102 0.76 -15.45 -3.96
N TYR A 103 1.25 -14.47 -3.19
CA TYR A 103 1.37 -14.61 -1.73
C TYR A 103 0.01 -14.70 -1.05
N PHE A 104 -0.97 -13.92 -1.52
CA PHE A 104 -2.32 -13.92 -0.96
C PHE A 104 -3.04 -15.26 -1.19
N HIS A 105 -2.84 -15.87 -2.36
CA HIS A 105 -3.47 -17.15 -2.72
C HIS A 105 -2.69 -18.38 -2.25
N ASP A 106 -1.55 -18.21 -1.60
CA ASP A 106 -0.73 -19.32 -1.12
C ASP A 106 -1.39 -20.00 0.09
N LYS A 107 -1.75 -21.28 -0.08
CA LYS A 107 -2.46 -22.09 0.91
C LYS A 107 -1.62 -22.42 2.14
N GLN A 108 -0.30 -22.22 2.10
CA GLN A 108 0.57 -22.50 3.26
C GLN A 108 0.24 -21.62 4.47
N PHE A 109 -0.53 -20.54 4.30
CA PHE A 109 -0.91 -19.64 5.38
C PHE A 109 -2.31 -19.89 5.97
N GLU A 110 -2.99 -21.00 5.64
CA GLU A 110 -4.35 -21.32 6.11
C GLU A 110 -4.53 -21.31 7.64
N TYR A 111 -3.44 -21.44 8.42
CA TYR A 111 -3.45 -21.45 9.89
C TYR A 111 -3.21 -20.09 10.58
N SER A 112 -3.09 -19.00 9.81
CA SER A 112 -2.81 -17.68 10.37
C SER A 112 -4.06 -16.89 10.76
N LEU A 113 -3.90 -15.87 11.63
CA LEU A 113 -4.98 -14.96 12.06
C LEU A 113 -5.76 -14.42 10.85
N LYS A 114 -7.08 -14.21 11.01
CA LYS A 114 -8.02 -13.89 9.91
C LYS A 114 -7.55 -12.79 8.96
N ALA A 115 -6.88 -11.75 9.46
CA ALA A 115 -6.41 -10.62 8.67
C ALA A 115 -4.93 -10.70 8.24
N ASN A 116 -4.20 -11.76 8.62
CA ASN A 116 -2.76 -11.82 8.39
C ASN A 116 -2.39 -11.84 6.90
N HIS A 117 -3.16 -12.56 6.06
CA HIS A 117 -2.97 -12.55 4.60
C HIS A 117 -3.14 -11.17 3.99
N LEU A 118 -4.10 -10.39 4.50
CA LEU A 118 -4.32 -9.02 4.05
C LEU A 118 -3.11 -8.14 4.41
N SER A 119 -2.67 -8.16 5.68
CA SER A 119 -1.49 -7.39 6.09
C SER A 119 -0.24 -7.79 5.29
N GLN A 120 -0.01 -9.08 5.07
CA GLN A 120 1.12 -9.57 4.27
C GLN A 120 1.04 -9.09 2.82
N PHE A 121 -0.13 -9.18 2.19
CA PHE A 121 -0.33 -8.65 0.84
C PHE A 121 0.02 -7.16 0.78
N VAL A 122 -0.50 -6.35 1.71
CA VAL A 122 -0.22 -4.90 1.77
C VAL A 122 1.27 -4.63 1.97
N VAL A 123 1.93 -5.37 2.87
CA VAL A 123 3.37 -5.26 3.11
C VAL A 123 4.16 -5.57 1.84
N HIS A 124 3.87 -6.68 1.17
CA HIS A 124 4.57 -7.07 -0.05
C HIS A 124 4.35 -6.08 -1.19
N PHE A 125 3.12 -5.59 -1.36
CA PHE A 125 2.78 -4.60 -2.38
C PHE A 125 3.52 -3.29 -2.14
N LEU A 126 3.46 -2.76 -0.92
CA LEU A 126 4.15 -1.51 -0.60
C LEU A 126 5.65 -1.64 -0.61
N ARG A 127 6.24 -2.77 -0.18
CA ARG A 127 7.68 -3.00 -0.31
C ARG A 127 8.16 -2.85 -1.75
N ARG A 128 7.38 -3.34 -2.72
CA ARG A 128 7.68 -3.14 -4.15
C ARG A 128 7.60 -1.68 -4.56
N LYS A 129 6.54 -0.99 -4.11
CA LYS A 129 6.39 0.45 -4.37
C LYS A 129 7.42 1.30 -3.60
N GLU A 130 8.00 0.82 -2.51
CA GLU A 130 9.07 1.50 -1.78
C GLU A 130 10.47 1.18 -2.34
N GLN A 131 10.60 0.27 -3.31
CA GLN A 131 11.90 -0.03 -3.89
C GLN A 131 12.52 1.23 -4.51
N PRO A 132 13.82 1.47 -4.28
CA PRO A 132 14.52 2.57 -4.89
C PRO A 132 14.51 2.40 -6.40
N PHE A 133 14.49 3.51 -7.11
CA PHE A 133 14.58 3.48 -8.56
C PHE A 133 16.03 3.22 -8.97
N ASN A 134 16.22 2.49 -10.06
CA ASN A 134 17.55 2.13 -10.55
C ASN A 134 18.24 3.28 -11.31
N VAL A 135 17.50 4.32 -11.69
CA VAL A 135 17.99 5.48 -12.44
C VAL A 135 17.58 6.75 -11.70
N PHE A 136 18.57 7.58 -11.36
CA PHE A 136 18.41 8.80 -10.57
C PHE A 136 18.51 10.03 -11.48
N ASP A 137 17.43 10.36 -12.19
CA ASP A 137 17.33 11.52 -13.08
C ASP A 137 16.23 12.51 -12.61
N VAL A 138 15.92 13.53 -13.43
CA VAL A 138 14.83 14.48 -13.12
C VAL A 138 13.47 13.76 -13.10
N GLU A 139 13.31 12.74 -13.93
CA GLU A 139 12.10 11.93 -14.03
C GLU A 139 11.88 11.06 -12.77
N TRP A 140 12.96 10.57 -12.16
CA TRP A 140 12.94 9.90 -10.86
C TRP A 140 12.26 10.73 -9.78
N ARG A 141 12.61 12.01 -9.64
CA ARG A 141 11.97 12.90 -8.63
C ARG A 141 10.48 12.98 -8.83
N ASN A 142 10.03 13.15 -10.08
CA ASN A 142 8.62 13.23 -10.40
C ASN A 142 7.90 11.91 -10.11
N ARG A 143 8.50 10.76 -10.48
CA ARG A 143 7.95 9.44 -10.18
C ARG A 143 7.85 9.18 -8.69
N LEU A 144 8.87 9.54 -7.91
CA LEU A 144 8.85 9.42 -6.46
C LEU A 144 7.74 10.28 -5.85
N LYS A 145 7.65 11.56 -6.23
CA LYS A 145 6.60 12.49 -5.79
C LYS A 145 5.22 11.89 -6.02
N VAL A 146 4.92 11.49 -7.25
CA VAL A 146 3.64 10.88 -7.64
C VAL A 146 3.35 9.63 -6.79
N ARG A 147 4.35 8.76 -6.61
CA ARG A 147 4.21 7.57 -5.77
C ARG A 147 3.92 7.90 -4.30
N ARG A 148 4.57 8.94 -3.74
CA ARG A 148 4.30 9.44 -2.39
C ARG A 148 2.89 10.01 -2.26
N PHE A 149 2.43 10.70 -3.28
CA PHE A 149 1.06 11.18 -3.33
C PHE A 149 0.05 10.02 -3.39
N HIS A 150 0.29 9.01 -4.23
CA HIS A 150 -0.54 7.79 -4.26
C HIS A 150 -0.61 7.10 -2.90
N TYR A 151 0.50 7.05 -2.16
CA TYR A 151 0.49 6.56 -0.78
C TYR A 151 -0.43 7.37 0.13
N ALA A 152 -0.32 8.71 0.13
CA ALA A 152 -1.19 9.58 0.94
C ALA A 152 -2.67 9.40 0.58
N MET A 153 -2.99 9.32 -0.72
CA MET A 153 -4.35 9.05 -1.21
C MET A 153 -4.85 7.68 -0.81
N THR A 154 -3.97 6.67 -0.78
CA THR A 154 -4.33 5.33 -0.32
C THR A 154 -4.68 5.34 1.16
N VAL A 155 -3.89 6.02 2.00
CA VAL A 155 -4.23 6.20 3.42
C VAL A 155 -5.60 6.87 3.56
N LEU A 156 -5.83 8.01 2.89
CA LEU A 156 -7.12 8.69 2.93
C LEU A 156 -8.27 7.81 2.43
N GLY A 157 -8.04 7.03 1.37
CA GLY A 157 -9.03 6.13 0.78
C GLY A 157 -9.40 4.97 1.68
N LEU A 158 -8.45 4.46 2.49
CA LEU A 158 -8.75 3.48 3.54
C LEU A 158 -9.47 4.14 4.71
N VAL A 159 -9.00 5.30 5.18
CA VAL A 159 -9.62 6.07 6.26
C VAL A 159 -11.09 6.35 5.95
N ARG A 160 -11.40 6.83 4.73
CA ARG A 160 -12.77 7.12 4.28
C ARG A 160 -13.74 5.94 4.40
N GLN A 161 -13.23 4.71 4.41
CA GLN A 161 -14.05 3.50 4.50
C GLN A 161 -14.40 3.08 5.92
N PHE A 162 -13.76 3.66 6.95
CA PHE A 162 -14.18 3.44 8.33
C PHE A 162 -15.54 4.10 8.56
N GLU A 163 -16.42 3.46 9.34
CA GLU A 163 -17.65 4.11 9.76
C GLU A 163 -17.38 5.23 10.78
N ASN A 164 -18.21 6.27 10.73
CA ASN A 164 -18.20 7.39 11.68
C ASN A 164 -16.91 8.22 11.71
N VAL A 165 -16.14 8.23 10.63
CA VAL A 165 -15.01 9.15 10.47
C VAL A 165 -15.48 10.59 10.61
N LYS A 166 -14.76 11.37 11.41
CA LYS A 166 -15.04 12.79 11.60
C LYS A 166 -13.88 13.62 11.09
N ILE A 167 -14.19 14.62 10.28
CA ILE A 167 -13.23 15.66 9.92
C ILE A 167 -13.25 16.67 11.07
N LEU A 168 -12.18 16.71 11.87
CA LEU A 168 -12.08 17.58 13.04
C LEU A 168 -11.69 18.99 12.64
N ASN A 169 -10.72 19.09 11.73
CA ASN A 169 -10.17 20.35 11.33
C ASN A 169 -9.71 20.31 9.87
N SER A 170 -9.80 21.45 9.21
CA SER A 170 -9.31 21.70 7.87
C SER A 170 -8.80 23.13 7.85
N THR A 171 -7.60 23.34 8.40
CA THR A 171 -7.02 24.70 8.49
C THR A 171 -6.22 25.04 7.26
N TRP A 172 -6.46 26.26 6.80
CA TRP A 172 -5.67 26.92 5.80
C TRP A 172 -4.64 27.82 6.48
N GLY A 173 -3.36 27.48 6.37
CA GLY A 173 -2.27 28.34 6.80
C GLY A 173 -1.43 28.80 5.61
N PHE A 174 -0.83 29.98 5.70
CA PHE A 174 0.14 30.47 4.71
C PHE A 174 1.39 29.57 4.59
N LEU A 175 1.73 28.81 5.65
CA LEU A 175 2.95 27.98 5.72
C LEU A 175 2.68 26.47 5.75
N ALA A 176 1.48 26.03 6.14
CA ALA A 176 1.11 24.62 6.17
C ALA A 176 -0.41 24.47 6.17
N GLN A 177 -0.92 23.59 5.31
CA GLN A 177 -2.34 23.25 5.25
C GLN A 177 -2.54 21.93 5.98
N ASN A 178 -3.47 21.88 6.94
CA ASN A 178 -3.69 20.70 7.77
C ASN A 178 -5.09 20.15 7.63
N LEU A 179 -5.19 18.86 7.35
CA LEU A 179 -6.43 18.10 7.36
C LEU A 179 -6.39 17.09 8.52
N GLU A 180 -7.27 17.26 9.49
CA GLU A 180 -7.35 16.41 10.68
C GLU A 180 -8.60 15.53 10.63
N VAL A 181 -8.39 14.23 10.75
CA VAL A 181 -9.43 13.21 10.66
C VAL A 181 -9.38 12.31 11.89
N GLU A 182 -10.51 12.16 12.58
CA GLU A 182 -10.67 11.28 13.73
C GLU A 182 -11.24 9.92 13.29
N LEU A 183 -10.51 8.87 13.66
CA LEU A 183 -10.96 7.48 13.69
C LEU A 183 -11.49 7.17 15.11
N PRO A 184 -12.80 7.15 15.33
CA PRO A 184 -13.35 6.78 16.62
C PRO A 184 -13.10 5.30 16.91
N ASN A 185 -13.16 4.93 18.20
CA ASN A 185 -13.03 3.56 18.68
C ASN A 185 -11.77 2.81 18.23
N THR A 186 -10.74 3.57 17.84
CA THR A 186 -9.50 3.07 17.26
C THR A 186 -8.33 3.56 18.10
N PHE A 187 -7.33 2.70 18.25
CA PHE A 187 -6.07 3.04 18.91
C PHE A 187 -4.91 2.53 18.07
N ILE A 188 -3.88 3.34 17.91
CA ILE A 188 -2.61 2.97 17.28
C ILE A 188 -1.49 3.55 18.13
N GLY A 189 -0.67 2.69 18.71
CA GLY A 189 0.50 3.03 19.51
C GLY A 189 1.75 2.39 18.92
N VAL A 190 2.87 3.09 19.08
CA VAL A 190 4.17 2.66 18.53
C VAL A 190 5.23 2.71 19.62
N ILE A 191 6.09 1.69 19.61
CA ILE A 191 7.33 1.60 20.37
C ILE A 191 8.44 1.40 19.34
N ASP A 192 9.26 2.44 19.16
CA ASP A 192 10.44 2.37 18.28
C ASP A 192 11.61 1.73 19.05
N GLU A 193 12.04 0.54 18.64
CA GLU A 193 13.31 -0.03 19.10
C GLU A 193 14.39 0.42 18.11
N VAL A 194 15.27 1.33 18.58
CA VAL A 194 16.49 1.85 17.93
C VAL A 194 16.66 1.49 16.43
N CYS A 195 16.22 2.36 15.51
CA CYS A 195 16.36 2.14 14.07
C CYS A 195 17.11 3.25 13.32
N PHE A 196 17.92 2.81 12.35
CA PHE A 196 18.77 3.59 11.45
C PHE A 196 17.95 4.47 10.48
N TYR A 197 18.45 5.69 10.22
CA TYR A 197 17.65 6.88 9.87
C TYR A 197 16.86 6.89 8.53
N ASN A 198 17.10 5.98 7.57
CA ASN A 198 16.43 6.02 6.25
C ASN A 198 15.53 4.80 5.94
N ALA A 199 15.94 3.57 6.29
CA ALA A 199 15.08 2.39 6.16
C ALA A 199 13.85 2.47 7.08
N ALA A 200 13.98 3.19 8.20
CA ALA A 200 12.92 3.41 9.16
C ALA A 200 11.67 4.08 8.56
N GLU A 201 11.80 5.07 7.68
CA GLU A 201 10.63 5.81 7.15
C GLU A 201 9.84 4.98 6.12
N ALA A 202 10.52 4.26 5.23
CA ALA A 202 9.86 3.32 4.32
C ALA A 202 9.13 2.23 5.10
N ASN A 203 9.79 1.65 6.10
CA ASN A 203 9.18 0.64 6.97
C ASN A 203 7.99 1.20 7.75
N ARG A 204 8.06 2.44 8.25
CA ARG A 204 6.92 3.10 8.91
C ARG A 204 5.73 3.26 7.96
N ARG A 205 5.95 3.70 6.71
CA ARG A 205 4.88 3.79 5.70
C ARG A 205 4.25 2.43 5.41
N ILE A 206 5.08 1.42 5.16
CA ILE A 206 4.62 0.06 4.88
C ILE A 206 3.79 -0.48 6.04
N SER A 207 4.34 -0.40 7.25
CA SER A 207 3.74 -0.97 8.47
C SER A 207 2.45 -0.25 8.84
N PHE A 208 2.43 1.08 8.76
CA PHE A 208 1.25 1.86 9.07
C PHE A 208 0.07 1.53 8.16
N LEU A 209 0.29 1.44 6.84
CA LEU A 209 -0.79 1.10 5.92
C LEU A 209 -1.27 -0.36 6.11
N ALA A 210 -0.37 -1.27 6.45
CA ALA A 210 -0.73 -2.66 6.78
C ALA A 210 -1.58 -2.76 8.06
N VAL A 211 -1.23 -1.98 9.10
CA VAL A 211 -2.02 -1.85 10.34
C VAL A 211 -3.39 -1.24 10.05
N LEU A 212 -3.44 -0.17 9.25
CA LEU A 212 -4.69 0.51 8.89
C LEU A 212 -5.63 -0.42 8.09
N ALA A 213 -5.10 -1.18 7.14
CA ALA A 213 -5.88 -2.16 6.37
C ALA A 213 -6.45 -3.29 7.25
N GLU A 214 -5.69 -3.75 8.24
CA GLU A 214 -6.15 -4.75 9.20
C GLU A 214 -7.22 -4.19 10.16
N LEU A 215 -7.04 -2.98 10.67
CA LEU A 215 -8.05 -2.30 11.47
C LEU A 215 -9.36 -2.14 10.69
N LEU A 216 -9.29 -1.75 9.41
CA LEU A 216 -10.45 -1.62 8.52
C LEU A 216 -11.16 -2.96 8.30
N PHE A 217 -10.42 -4.07 8.22
CA PHE A 217 -11.02 -5.40 8.13
C PHE A 217 -11.86 -5.72 9.38
N TYR A 218 -11.32 -5.47 10.57
CA TYR A 218 -12.05 -5.71 11.83
C TYR A 218 -13.22 -4.73 12.02
N GLU A 219 -13.09 -3.51 11.52
CA GLU A 219 -14.15 -2.50 11.45
C GLU A 219 -15.34 -2.98 10.61
N LYS A 220 -15.08 -3.41 9.37
CA LYS A 220 -16.11 -3.90 8.44
C LYS A 220 -16.75 -5.22 8.87
N THR A 221 -16.01 -6.06 9.59
CA THR A 221 -16.53 -7.31 10.18
C THR A 221 -17.19 -7.10 11.54
N LYS A 222 -17.25 -5.86 12.06
CA LYS A 222 -17.83 -5.49 13.36
C LYS A 222 -17.26 -6.30 14.52
N THR A 223 -15.99 -6.68 14.42
CA THR A 223 -15.30 -7.51 15.40
C THR A 223 -14.28 -6.66 16.15
N SER A 224 -14.36 -6.64 17.49
CA SER A 224 -13.33 -5.98 18.29
C SER A 224 -12.01 -6.74 18.20
N TYR A 225 -10.91 -6.03 18.06
CA TYR A 225 -9.59 -6.62 17.91
C TYR A 225 -8.54 -5.81 18.66
N THR A 226 -7.59 -6.53 19.25
CA THR A 226 -6.37 -5.99 19.84
C THR A 226 -5.20 -6.80 19.27
N GLY A 227 -4.23 -6.12 18.70
CA GLY A 227 -3.07 -6.74 18.08
C GLY A 227 -1.78 -6.04 18.43
N GLN A 228 -0.70 -6.81 18.35
CA GLN A 228 0.66 -6.29 18.39
C GLN A 228 1.46 -6.93 17.24
N LYS A 229 2.20 -6.13 16.48
CA LYS A 229 3.07 -6.59 15.41
C LYS A 229 4.41 -5.88 15.46
N ASN A 230 5.49 -6.63 15.32
CA ASN A 230 6.83 -6.09 15.11
C ASN A 230 7.11 -6.06 13.61
N PHE A 231 7.43 -4.87 13.11
CA PHE A 231 7.91 -4.65 11.76
C PHE A 231 9.32 -4.09 11.81
N GLU A 232 10.32 -4.96 11.61
CA GLU A 232 11.72 -4.58 11.44
C GLU A 232 12.25 -3.61 12.50
N GLY A 233 11.95 -3.86 13.78
CA GLY A 233 12.42 -3.02 14.90
C GLY A 233 11.43 -1.96 15.37
N THR A 234 10.27 -1.83 14.72
CA THR A 234 9.17 -1.01 15.25
C THR A 234 8.02 -1.90 15.70
N THR A 235 7.65 -1.81 16.97
CA THR A 235 6.53 -2.55 17.53
C THR A 235 5.27 -1.69 17.53
N TYR A 236 4.26 -2.13 16.79
CA TYR A 236 2.95 -1.50 16.71
C TYR A 236 1.96 -2.24 17.60
N THR A 237 1.24 -1.51 18.45
CA THR A 237 0.12 -2.00 19.24
C THR A 237 -1.13 -1.26 18.81
N TYR A 238 -2.17 -1.95 18.39
CA TYR A 238 -3.36 -1.33 17.82
C TYR A 238 -4.64 -2.07 18.18
N ILE A 239 -5.73 -1.31 18.26
CA ILE A 239 -7.03 -1.78 18.76
C ILE A 239 -8.13 -1.16 17.92
N ILE A 240 -9.19 -1.92 17.71
CA ILE A 240 -10.46 -1.40 17.26
C ILE A 240 -11.63 -2.00 18.03
N GLN A 241 -12.61 -1.17 18.34
CA GLN A 241 -13.83 -1.56 19.05
C GLN A 241 -15.07 -1.01 18.32
N PRO A 242 -15.44 -1.57 17.14
CA PRO A 242 -16.40 -0.94 16.24
C PRO A 242 -17.73 -0.58 16.88
N ASN A 243 -18.21 -1.42 17.81
CA ASN A 243 -19.52 -1.27 18.47
C ASN A 243 -19.45 -0.57 19.84
N SER A 244 -18.31 0.01 20.22
CA SER A 244 -18.16 0.68 21.52
C SER A 244 -18.93 2.01 21.54
N THR A 245 -19.84 2.15 22.49
CA THR A 245 -20.59 3.39 22.77
C THR A 245 -20.08 4.10 24.02
N SER A 246 -18.96 3.64 24.58
CA SER A 246 -18.37 4.22 25.78
C SER A 246 -17.90 5.64 25.54
N LYS A 247 -18.22 6.57 26.46
CA LYS A 247 -17.71 7.96 26.43
C LYS A 247 -16.18 8.04 26.53
N ARG A 248 -15.52 6.98 27.01
CA ARG A 248 -14.05 6.86 27.13
C ARG A 248 -13.50 5.83 26.14
N SER A 249 -14.11 5.70 24.96
CA SER A 249 -13.57 4.86 23.91
C SER A 249 -12.24 5.42 23.39
N PRO A 250 -11.32 4.56 22.93
CA PRO A 250 -10.11 5.02 22.29
C PRO A 250 -10.45 5.79 21.01
N ARG A 251 -9.63 6.77 20.65
CA ARG A 251 -9.73 7.48 19.37
C ARG A 251 -8.35 7.76 18.81
N THR A 252 -8.21 7.68 17.49
CA THR A 252 -6.98 8.05 16.79
C THR A 252 -7.26 9.24 15.89
N VAL A 253 -6.42 10.27 15.98
CA VAL A 253 -6.46 11.44 15.10
C VAL A 253 -5.29 11.33 14.13
N LEU A 254 -5.62 11.42 12.85
CA LEU A 254 -4.69 11.49 11.73
C LEU A 254 -4.65 12.93 11.23
N LYS A 255 -3.47 13.56 11.31
CA LYS A 255 -3.24 14.90 10.79
C LYS A 255 -2.36 14.82 9.56
N PHE A 256 -2.91 15.23 8.43
CA PHE A 256 -2.21 15.37 7.17
C PHE A 256 -1.73 16.81 7.04
N SER A 257 -0.43 17.02 7.14
CA SER A 257 0.21 18.31 6.89
C SER A 257 0.70 18.32 5.45
N VAL A 258 0.15 19.24 4.65
CA VAL A 258 0.49 19.42 3.24
C VAL A 258 1.19 20.77 3.08
N ASP A 259 2.38 20.73 2.54
CA ASP A 259 3.13 21.90 2.08
C ASP A 259 3.13 21.85 0.55
N GLY A 260 2.49 22.79 -0.13
CA GLY A 260 2.32 22.74 -1.59
C GLY A 260 1.14 23.58 -2.08
N PRO A 261 0.76 23.45 -3.37
CA PRO A 261 -0.32 24.24 -3.93
C PRO A 261 -1.67 23.96 -3.28
N GLU A 262 -2.46 25.01 -3.15
CA GLU A 262 -3.85 24.99 -2.69
C GLU A 262 -4.71 23.92 -3.39
N SER A 263 -4.49 23.69 -4.69
CA SER A 263 -5.23 22.69 -5.46
C SER A 263 -5.03 21.25 -4.93
N LEU A 264 -3.84 20.94 -4.41
CA LEU A 264 -3.50 19.63 -3.86
C LEU A 264 -4.30 19.36 -2.57
N PHE A 265 -4.30 20.32 -1.65
CA PHE A 265 -5.04 20.21 -0.41
C PHE A 265 -6.55 20.23 -0.62
N TYR A 266 -7.03 21.11 -1.50
CA TYR A 266 -8.44 21.14 -1.88
C TYR A 266 -8.90 19.78 -2.40
N PHE A 267 -8.09 19.13 -3.23
CA PHE A 267 -8.38 17.77 -3.68
C PHE A 267 -8.41 16.76 -2.54
N MET A 268 -7.38 16.72 -1.68
CA MET A 268 -7.32 15.77 -0.56
C MET A 268 -8.52 15.94 0.40
N ARG A 269 -8.91 17.20 0.66
CA ARG A 269 -10.08 17.56 1.46
C ARG A 269 -11.38 17.08 0.81
N ASN A 270 -11.61 17.41 -0.46
CA ASN A 270 -12.82 17.00 -1.16
C ASN A 270 -12.91 15.48 -1.32
N PHE A 271 -11.76 14.83 -1.44
CA PHE A 271 -11.68 13.39 -1.51
C PHE A 271 -12.16 12.73 -0.21
N ILE A 272 -11.80 13.27 0.97
CA ILE A 272 -12.24 12.71 2.25
C ILE A 272 -13.71 13.08 2.57
N THR A 273 -14.18 14.27 2.18
CA THR A 273 -15.60 14.68 2.36
C THR A 273 -16.55 13.92 1.42
N GLY A 274 -16.01 13.40 0.32
CA GLY A 274 -16.76 12.62 -0.66
C GLY A 274 -17.43 13.43 -1.76
N ASP A 275 -17.06 14.70 -1.89
CA ASP A 275 -17.58 15.61 -2.91
C ASP A 275 -16.99 15.35 -4.30
N ASN A 276 -15.83 14.69 -4.38
CA ASN A 276 -15.17 14.32 -5.63
C ASN A 276 -15.25 12.81 -5.90
N ASP A 277 -15.34 12.44 -7.18
CA ASP A 277 -15.15 11.05 -7.62
C ASP A 277 -13.69 10.63 -7.33
N PRO A 278 -13.46 9.55 -6.57
CA PRO A 278 -12.12 9.02 -6.30
C PRO A 278 -11.32 8.66 -7.55
N ASN A 279 -11.96 8.55 -8.72
CA ASN A 279 -11.31 8.30 -10.01
C ASN A 279 -10.89 9.58 -10.75
N THR A 280 -11.16 10.77 -10.20
CA THR A 280 -10.76 12.04 -10.83
C THR A 280 -9.25 12.19 -10.76
N TRP A 281 -8.58 12.12 -11.91
CA TRP A 281 -7.13 12.26 -11.97
C TRP A 281 -6.71 13.70 -11.65
N ILE A 282 -5.75 13.87 -10.75
CA ILE A 282 -5.12 15.17 -10.56
C ILE A 282 -3.96 15.28 -11.52
N HIS A 283 -4.05 16.23 -12.44
CA HIS A 283 -2.89 16.70 -13.16
C HIS A 283 -2.13 17.68 -12.26
N LEU A 284 -1.11 17.17 -11.55
CA LEU A 284 -0.14 18.04 -10.90
C LEU A 284 0.70 18.73 -11.99
N PRO A 285 0.77 20.07 -12.01
CA PRO A 285 1.62 20.76 -12.96
C PRO A 285 3.07 20.24 -12.87
N PRO A 286 3.76 20.05 -14.00
CA PRO A 286 5.18 19.70 -13.98
C PRO A 286 5.94 20.69 -13.10
N LYS A 287 6.85 20.17 -12.25
CA LYS A 287 7.66 20.97 -11.30
C LYS A 287 6.91 21.50 -10.08
N THR A 288 5.73 20.99 -9.77
CA THR A 288 5.11 21.26 -8.47
C THR A 288 5.94 20.62 -7.35
N ASP A 289 6.48 21.45 -6.46
CA ASP A 289 7.08 20.99 -5.21
C ASP A 289 6.00 20.90 -4.13
N TYR A 290 6.01 19.78 -3.41
CA TYR A 290 5.15 19.59 -2.26
C TYR A 290 5.78 18.62 -1.27
N GLY A 291 5.41 18.77 0.00
CA GLY A 291 5.70 17.86 1.10
C GLY A 291 4.40 17.36 1.71
N ILE A 292 4.40 16.09 2.13
CA ILE A 292 3.26 15.49 2.84
C ILE A 292 3.80 14.79 4.08
N ARG A 293 3.20 15.08 5.23
CA ARG A 293 3.48 14.41 6.49
C ARG A 293 2.16 13.95 7.12
N ILE A 294 2.20 12.77 7.73
CA ILE A 294 1.09 12.22 8.49
C ILE A 294 1.55 12.12 9.95
N GLU A 295 0.82 12.78 10.84
CA GLU A 295 0.98 12.65 12.29
C GLU A 295 -0.20 11.84 12.83
N VAL A 296 0.09 10.81 13.60
CA VAL A 296 -0.88 9.89 14.16
C VAL A 296 -0.83 10.00 15.67
N LYS A 297 -1.91 10.50 16.25
CA LYS A 297 -2.04 10.69 17.69
C LYS A 297 -3.22 9.89 18.22
N SER A 298 -2.96 8.98 19.13
CA SER A 298 -3.99 8.15 19.74
C SER A 298 -4.27 8.57 21.18
N PHE A 299 -5.55 8.68 21.52
CA PHE A 299 -6.03 9.04 22.85
C PHE A 299 -6.64 7.80 23.51
N GLN A 300 -6.25 7.59 24.76
CA GLN A 300 -6.52 6.37 25.50
C GLN A 300 -7.98 6.20 25.96
N GLY A 301 -8.38 4.94 26.04
CA GLY A 301 -9.28 4.43 27.08
C GLY A 301 -8.49 3.86 28.28
N PRO A 302 -9.13 3.52 29.41
CA PRO A 302 -8.52 3.44 30.74
C PRO A 302 -7.42 2.39 31.04
N GLN A 303 -6.85 1.66 30.06
CA GLN A 303 -6.09 0.42 30.32
C GLN A 303 -4.65 0.34 29.79
N PHE A 304 -3.97 1.44 29.44
CA PHE A 304 -2.62 1.34 28.87
C PHE A 304 -1.58 2.36 29.35
N VAL A 305 -0.30 1.98 29.33
CA VAL A 305 0.78 2.61 30.11
C VAL A 305 1.93 3.23 29.27
N TYR A 306 2.10 2.94 27.96
CA TYR A 306 3.28 3.41 27.21
C TYR A 306 3.04 3.61 25.71
N PHE A 307 3.16 4.85 25.18
CA PHE A 307 3.04 5.13 23.73
C PHE A 307 3.75 6.43 23.31
N GLY A 308 4.38 6.41 22.13
CA GLY A 308 4.77 7.62 21.40
C GLY A 308 3.76 8.00 20.32
N ASP A 309 3.72 9.28 19.96
CA ASP A 309 3.04 9.76 18.75
C ASP A 309 3.77 9.21 17.51
N LEU A 310 3.03 8.66 16.54
CA LEU A 310 3.62 8.14 15.31
C LEU A 310 3.70 9.26 14.28
N ASN A 311 4.91 9.52 13.79
CA ASN A 311 5.19 10.49 12.75
C ASN A 311 5.66 9.77 11.49
N ILE A 312 4.98 9.99 10.38
CA ILE A 312 5.29 9.36 9.10
C ILE A 312 5.56 10.48 8.10
N ASN A 313 6.79 10.57 7.63
CA ASN A 313 7.10 11.44 6.52
C ASN A 313 6.73 10.71 5.22
N VAL A 314 5.73 11.23 4.52
CA VAL A 314 5.32 10.67 3.23
C VAL A 314 6.25 11.15 2.13
N LEU A 315 6.56 12.45 2.13
CA LEU A 315 7.54 13.06 1.25
C LEU A 315 8.18 14.24 1.97
N LYS A 316 9.51 14.20 2.21
CA LYS A 316 10.26 15.34 2.75
C LYS A 316 10.76 16.23 1.62
N SER A 317 10.76 17.54 1.81
CA SER A 317 11.38 18.48 0.86
C SER A 317 12.89 18.23 0.71
N SER A 318 13.56 17.72 1.75
CA SER A 318 14.99 17.34 1.67
C SER A 318 15.25 16.18 0.71
N GLU A 319 14.35 15.18 0.63
CA GLU A 319 14.44 14.06 -0.32
C GLU A 319 14.43 14.52 -1.80
N LEU A 320 14.07 15.78 -2.05
CA LEU A 320 14.04 16.40 -3.37
C LEU A 320 15.29 17.25 -3.68
N ASN A 321 16.03 17.67 -2.65
CA ASN A 321 17.11 18.66 -2.71
C ASN A 321 18.53 18.06 -2.58
N ASP A 322 18.67 16.90 -1.96
CA ASP A 322 19.97 16.31 -1.54
C ASP A 322 20.94 15.92 -2.68
N PHE A 323 20.61 16.14 -3.96
CA PHE A 323 21.47 15.79 -5.10
C PHE A 323 22.14 16.99 -5.80
N TYR A 324 21.84 18.23 -5.39
CA TYR A 324 22.52 19.40 -5.96
C TYR A 324 23.81 19.80 -5.23
N GLU A 325 24.14 19.18 -4.09
CA GLU A 325 25.37 19.50 -3.32
C GLU A 325 26.55 18.54 -3.54
N SER A 326 26.45 17.53 -4.41
CA SER A 326 27.62 16.77 -4.85
C SER A 326 28.20 17.39 -6.13
N ASP A 327 28.95 18.47 -5.99
CA ASP A 327 29.82 18.99 -7.05
C ASP A 327 30.78 17.89 -7.55
N PRO A 328 30.94 17.69 -8.87
CA PRO A 328 31.89 16.74 -9.41
C PRO A 328 33.25 17.42 -9.61
N ILE A 329 33.92 17.90 -8.56
CA ILE A 329 35.31 18.40 -8.69
C ILE A 329 36.15 18.09 -7.45
N ASN A 330 36.84 16.94 -7.47
CA ASN A 330 38.29 16.84 -7.30
C ASN A 330 38.71 15.37 -7.21
N GLY A 331 38.74 14.72 -8.36
CA GLY A 331 39.69 13.64 -8.58
C GLY A 331 41.09 14.23 -8.58
N PHE A 332 41.71 14.35 -7.41
CA PHE A 332 43.16 14.51 -7.31
C PHE A 332 43.80 13.17 -6.98
N ILE A 333 44.42 12.64 -8.03
CA ILE A 333 45.47 11.64 -8.05
C ILE A 333 46.35 11.73 -6.79
N ARG A 334 46.52 10.61 -6.09
CA ARG A 334 47.78 10.30 -5.43
C ARG A 334 48.20 8.87 -5.76
N ASN A 335 49.42 8.81 -6.26
CA ASN A 335 50.19 7.64 -6.69
C ASN A 335 50.21 6.51 -5.66
#